data_AF-A0A953QXW1-F1
#
_entry.id   AF-A0A953QXW1-F1
#
_cell.length_a   1.000
_cell.length_b   1.000
_cell.length_c   1.000
_cell.angle_alpha   90.00
_cell.angle_beta   90.00
_cell.angle_gamma   90.00
#
_symmetry.space_group_name_H-M   'P 1'
#
loop_
_entity.id
_entity.type
_entity.pdbx_description
1 polymer ?
#
loop_
_entity_poly.entity_id
_entity_poly.type
_entity_poly.pdbx_seq_one_letter_code
_entity_poly.pdbx_strand_id
1 'polypeptide(L)'
;MRKPWALPFPFLAAAVLVCSEPAFAATCPVELGDVKILRDSLASSIKLTQIKDATIADLTALPRPAGVTKQRVAGTETTVFRLRARLTNFKREADSDYHLVLEDENGGTMIAEIPAPACSAGSPVQQQIQAARNTFDATLKTTTKMQETDVPVVVTGVGFFDIPHGGAGQLGHAPNNIELHPVLAIAFESAPPSAPPTPTDETTTFAPPAEPEAAQPGTAAAPAAAPAPTTPDRLYWTVFWIMTGLYVISLLGTVIALRRTLDWRLGDALREDGKPSTSRLIAFLGLLVLMVIYVGIGYVAVWRVLNNQPVPDISSFLLSGLTVFAPYIANQVKQMVQGAASSPAAGGSAPPPTPAKVPPKVISVTPNSVSPAVSTQVTVTGSGFDPKASVVITTPGAPVTPSITAISQNQIQLSLTMPASTGPYIAVAHITNPDGAEATGSFQVAGT
;
A
#
# COMPACT_ATOMS: atom_id res chain seq x y z
N MET A 1 61.50 30.53 40.55
CA MET A 1 60.21 31.15 40.90
C MET A 1 59.23 30.97 39.75
N ARG A 2 58.04 30.44 40.06
CA ARG A 2 56.72 30.52 39.38
C ARG A 2 56.07 29.15 39.17
N LYS A 3 54.85 29.05 39.71
CA LYS A 3 53.97 27.88 39.93
C LYS A 3 53.49 27.23 38.61
N PRO A 4 53.16 25.93 38.60
CA PRO A 4 52.37 25.32 37.54
C PRO A 4 50.87 25.66 37.74
N TRP A 5 50.19 26.05 36.68
CA TRP A 5 48.75 26.25 36.65
C TRP A 5 48.08 24.99 36.11
N ALA A 6 47.23 24.38 36.94
CA ALA A 6 46.28 23.37 36.54
C ALA A 6 45.10 24.01 35.80
N LEU A 7 44.66 23.40 34.71
CA LEU A 7 43.35 23.62 34.10
C LEU A 7 42.53 22.33 34.24
N PRO A 8 41.24 22.40 34.58
CA PRO A 8 40.41 21.22 34.78
C PRO A 8 39.90 20.68 33.43
N PHE A 9 39.90 19.35 33.29
CA PHE A 9 39.18 18.62 32.26
C PHE A 9 37.66 18.78 32.48
N PRO A 10 36.87 19.21 31.48
CA PRO A 10 35.44 18.95 31.52
C PRO A 10 35.18 17.53 30.99
N PHE A 11 34.42 16.77 31.76
CA PHE A 11 33.79 15.51 31.37
C PHE A 11 32.99 15.71 30.07
N LEU A 12 33.31 14.95 29.03
CA LEU A 12 32.42 14.75 27.90
C LEU A 12 31.35 13.73 28.32
N ALA A 13 30.14 14.21 28.62
CA ALA A 13 28.97 13.34 28.66
C ALA A 13 28.55 13.04 27.23
N ALA A 14 28.72 11.78 26.80
CA ALA A 14 28.21 11.32 25.52
C ALA A 14 26.67 11.28 25.58
N ALA A 15 26.02 12.27 24.98
CA ALA A 15 24.59 12.21 24.71
C ALA A 15 24.35 11.12 23.64
N VAL A 16 23.77 10.00 24.04
CA VAL A 16 23.24 8.99 23.13
C VAL A 16 22.08 9.65 22.38
N LEU A 17 22.35 10.07 21.14
CA LEU A 17 21.34 10.53 20.20
C LEU A 17 20.53 9.31 19.78
N VAL A 18 19.36 9.12 20.38
CA VAL A 18 18.38 8.15 19.90
C VAL A 18 17.85 8.71 18.56
N CYS A 19 18.32 8.14 17.44
CA CYS A 19 17.71 8.35 16.13
C CYS A 19 16.29 7.78 16.17
N SER A 20 15.28 8.62 16.35
CA SER A 20 13.89 8.26 16.07
C SER A 20 13.64 8.34 14.57
N GLU A 21 13.36 7.19 13.94
CA GLU A 21 12.98 7.08 12.53
C GLU A 21 11.66 7.86 12.24
N PRO A 22 11.50 8.44 11.04
CA PRO A 22 10.30 9.20 10.70
C PRO A 22 9.10 8.25 10.54
N ALA A 23 8.01 8.54 11.25
CA ALA A 23 6.74 7.84 11.07
C ALA A 23 6.11 8.21 9.71
N PHE A 24 6.00 7.23 8.81
CA PHE A 24 5.25 7.36 7.56
C PHE A 24 3.77 7.64 7.85
N ALA A 25 3.12 8.49 7.03
CA ALA A 25 1.67 8.67 7.10
C ALA A 25 0.97 7.39 6.63
N ALA A 26 0.09 6.82 7.46
CA ALA A 26 -0.60 5.58 7.16
C ALA A 26 -1.69 5.80 6.09
N THR A 27 -1.71 4.95 5.06
CA THR A 27 -2.89 4.69 4.23
C THR A 27 -3.81 3.76 5.03
N CYS A 28 -5.12 3.96 5.02
CA CYS A 28 -6.04 3.18 5.86
C CYS A 28 -6.92 2.23 5.05
N PRO A 29 -7.40 1.12 5.65
CA PRO A 29 -8.21 0.13 4.96
C PRO A 29 -9.54 0.74 4.49
N VAL A 30 -9.91 0.47 3.24
CA VAL A 30 -11.17 0.91 2.62
C VAL A 30 -12.21 -0.21 2.68
N GLU A 31 -11.78 -1.45 2.42
CA GLU A 31 -12.66 -2.60 2.39
C GLU A 31 -12.96 -3.08 3.81
N LEU A 32 -14.23 -3.03 4.20
CA LEU A 32 -14.69 -3.37 5.55
C LEU A 32 -13.91 -2.64 6.67
N GLY A 33 -13.27 -1.51 6.35
CA GLY A 33 -12.35 -0.79 7.21
C GLY A 33 -12.94 -0.54 8.60
N ASP A 34 -14.14 0.02 8.67
CA ASP A 34 -14.79 0.29 9.96
C ASP A 34 -14.99 -0.98 10.83
N VAL A 35 -15.19 -2.16 10.24
CA VAL A 35 -15.29 -3.42 11.00
C VAL A 35 -13.90 -3.86 11.47
N LYS A 36 -12.91 -3.79 10.56
CA LYS A 36 -11.50 -4.12 10.79
C LYS A 36 -10.85 -3.26 11.89
N ILE A 37 -11.30 -2.02 12.10
CA ILE A 37 -10.80 -1.15 13.18
C ILE A 37 -11.83 -0.79 14.25
N LEU A 38 -12.94 -1.52 14.35
CA LEU A 38 -13.97 -1.34 15.40
C LEU A 38 -14.60 0.07 15.45
N ARG A 39 -14.80 0.68 14.28
CA ARG A 39 -15.49 1.96 14.12
C ARG A 39 -16.90 1.83 13.58
N ASP A 40 -17.32 0.61 13.23
CA ASP A 40 -18.69 0.36 12.79
C ASP A 40 -19.70 0.53 13.94
N SER A 41 -20.97 0.73 13.59
CA SER A 41 -22.05 0.97 14.55
C SER A 41 -22.26 -0.17 15.56
N LEU A 42 -21.78 -1.39 15.27
CA LEU A 42 -21.93 -2.56 16.14
C LEU A 42 -20.66 -2.85 16.95
N ALA A 43 -19.63 -2.00 16.91
CA ALA A 43 -18.41 -2.19 17.70
C ALA A 43 -18.67 -2.32 19.22
N SER A 44 -19.72 -1.65 19.74
CA SER A 44 -20.14 -1.75 21.14
C SER A 44 -20.71 -3.11 21.54
N SER A 45 -21.07 -3.96 20.57
CA SER A 45 -21.54 -5.33 20.82
C SER A 45 -20.41 -6.32 21.11
N ILE A 46 -19.16 -5.91 20.87
CA ILE A 46 -17.98 -6.75 21.10
C ILE A 46 -17.68 -6.79 22.59
N LYS A 47 -17.53 -7.99 23.13
CA LYS A 47 -17.24 -8.19 24.54
C LYS A 47 -15.73 -8.07 24.78
N LEU A 48 -15.21 -6.85 24.71
CA LEU A 48 -13.76 -6.57 24.76
C LEU A 48 -13.04 -7.09 26.02
N THR A 49 -13.77 -7.30 27.12
CA THR A 49 -13.23 -7.84 28.38
C THR A 49 -13.33 -9.35 28.49
N GLN A 50 -14.03 -10.03 27.57
CA GLN A 50 -14.18 -11.48 27.56
C GLN A 50 -13.27 -12.06 26.49
N ILE A 51 -12.11 -12.56 26.93
CA ILE A 51 -11.13 -13.23 26.07
C ILE A 51 -11.47 -14.73 26.04
N LYS A 52 -11.66 -15.28 24.85
CA LYS A 52 -11.86 -16.70 24.63
C LYS A 52 -10.57 -17.33 24.09
N ASP A 53 -10.00 -18.27 24.83
CA ASP A 53 -8.89 -19.07 24.31
C ASP A 53 -9.37 -19.97 23.17
N ALA A 54 -8.58 -20.03 22.09
CA ALA A 54 -8.85 -20.83 20.92
C ALA A 54 -7.55 -21.26 20.23
N THR A 55 -7.63 -22.32 19.44
CA THR A 55 -6.56 -22.74 18.51
C THR A 55 -6.86 -22.26 17.09
N ILE A 56 -5.84 -22.28 16.22
CA ILE A 56 -6.04 -22.05 14.77
C ILE A 56 -7.02 -23.10 14.21
N ALA A 57 -6.92 -24.35 14.64
CA ALA A 57 -7.86 -25.41 14.26
C ALA A 57 -9.32 -25.08 14.65
N ASP A 58 -9.56 -24.56 15.86
CA ASP A 58 -10.91 -24.18 16.31
C ASP A 58 -11.51 -23.07 15.44
N LEU A 59 -10.70 -22.07 15.08
CA LEU A 59 -11.15 -20.91 14.30
C LEU A 59 -11.35 -21.25 12.82
N THR A 60 -10.45 -22.01 12.23
CA THR A 60 -10.53 -22.46 10.82
C THR A 60 -11.69 -23.42 10.57
N ALA A 61 -12.18 -24.10 11.60
CA ALA A 61 -13.37 -24.96 11.55
C ALA A 61 -14.70 -24.18 11.62
N LEU A 62 -14.69 -22.88 11.95
CA LEU A 62 -15.92 -22.10 12.05
C LEU A 62 -16.58 -21.94 10.67
N PRO A 63 -17.92 -22.06 10.58
CA PRO A 63 -18.62 -21.89 9.32
C PRO A 63 -18.54 -20.42 8.89
N ARG A 64 -17.94 -20.18 7.71
CA ARG A 64 -17.98 -18.87 7.07
C ARG A 64 -19.39 -18.58 6.56
N PRO A 65 -19.99 -17.43 6.90
CA PRO A 65 -21.28 -17.03 6.32
C PRO A 65 -21.21 -16.87 4.81
N ALA A 66 -22.34 -17.12 4.13
CA ALA A 66 -22.43 -16.95 2.69
C ALA A 66 -22.42 -15.47 2.31
N GLY A 67 -21.45 -15.06 1.47
CA GLY A 67 -21.31 -13.70 0.97
C GLY A 67 -20.57 -12.75 1.91
N VAL A 68 -20.48 -11.49 1.51
CA VAL A 68 -19.86 -10.40 2.27
C VAL A 68 -20.96 -9.61 2.96
N THR A 69 -21.08 -9.73 4.27
CA THR A 69 -22.06 -8.95 5.04
C THR A 69 -21.44 -7.61 5.45
N LYS A 70 -22.17 -6.51 5.24
CA LYS A 70 -21.79 -5.20 5.84
C LYS A 70 -22.04 -5.14 7.35
N GLN A 71 -22.54 -6.23 7.92
CA GLN A 71 -22.85 -6.38 9.35
C GLN A 71 -21.96 -7.46 9.93
N ARG A 72 -21.63 -7.29 11.22
CA ARG A 72 -20.82 -8.25 11.97
C ARG A 72 -21.47 -9.63 12.01
N VAL A 73 -20.66 -10.67 11.85
CA VAL A 73 -21.06 -12.07 12.07
C VAL A 73 -21.20 -12.32 13.57
N ALA A 74 -22.44 -12.38 14.07
CA ALA A 74 -22.71 -12.58 15.49
C ALA A 74 -22.01 -13.84 16.04
N GLY A 75 -21.44 -13.73 17.23
CA GLY A 75 -20.63 -14.79 17.83
C GLY A 75 -19.16 -14.64 17.45
N THR A 76 -18.79 -14.80 16.18
CA THR A 76 -17.38 -14.75 15.76
C THR A 76 -16.82 -13.32 15.77
N GLU A 77 -17.47 -12.38 15.06
CA GLU A 77 -17.03 -10.98 14.92
C GLU A 77 -17.39 -10.08 16.11
N THR A 78 -17.91 -10.68 17.17
CA THR A 78 -18.21 -10.04 18.46
C THR A 78 -17.39 -10.62 19.61
N THR A 79 -16.46 -11.54 19.32
CA THR A 79 -15.64 -12.23 20.32
C THR A 79 -14.17 -11.86 20.17
N VAL A 80 -13.52 -11.61 21.30
CA VAL A 80 -12.06 -11.49 21.38
C VAL A 80 -11.49 -12.88 21.60
N PHE A 81 -10.62 -13.33 20.70
CA PHE A 81 -9.91 -14.59 20.81
C PHE A 81 -8.46 -14.37 21.25
N ARG A 82 -7.92 -15.33 22.00
CA ARG A 82 -6.49 -15.43 22.27
C ARG A 82 -6.00 -16.79 21.79
N LEU A 83 -4.92 -16.77 21.03
CA LEU A 83 -4.30 -17.97 20.48
C LEU A 83 -2.79 -17.90 20.63
N ARG A 84 -2.18 -19.07 20.80
CA ARG A 84 -0.73 -19.27 20.80
C ARG A 84 -0.35 -19.96 19.49
N ALA A 85 0.63 -19.42 18.77
CA ALA A 85 1.03 -19.89 17.45
C ALA A 85 2.50 -19.53 17.16
N ARG A 86 3.03 -19.99 16.03
CA ARG A 86 4.31 -19.57 15.48
C ARG A 86 4.06 -18.46 14.48
N LEU A 87 4.71 -17.31 14.63
CA LEU A 87 4.76 -16.27 13.59
C LEU A 87 5.77 -16.72 12.54
N THR A 88 5.32 -16.92 11.31
CA THR A 88 6.15 -17.48 10.23
C THR A 88 6.49 -16.46 9.16
N ASN A 89 5.56 -15.54 8.90
CA ASN A 89 5.77 -14.44 7.98
C ASN A 89 5.13 -13.15 8.45
N PHE A 90 5.68 -12.03 8.01
CA PHE A 90 5.07 -10.73 8.20
C PHE A 90 5.45 -9.72 7.12
N LYS A 91 4.60 -8.72 6.92
CA LYS A 91 4.90 -7.51 6.14
C LYS A 91 4.00 -6.36 6.56
N ARG A 92 4.32 -5.16 6.10
CA ARG A 92 3.41 -4.02 6.08
C ARG A 92 2.65 -3.98 4.76
N GLU A 93 1.33 -4.02 4.81
CA GLU A 93 0.44 -3.94 3.66
C GLU A 93 0.29 -2.51 3.14
N ALA A 94 -0.35 -2.37 1.98
CA ALA A 94 -0.56 -1.08 1.31
C ALA A 94 -1.50 -0.15 2.08
N ASP A 95 -2.41 -0.71 2.87
CA ASP A 95 -3.28 -0.05 3.85
C ASP A 95 -2.63 0.02 5.25
N SER A 96 -1.29 -0.10 5.29
CA SER A 96 -0.46 0.09 6.47
C SER A 96 -0.66 -0.91 7.60
N ASP A 97 -1.49 -1.92 7.42
CA ASP A 97 -1.67 -2.98 8.40
C ASP A 97 -0.45 -3.89 8.40
N TYR A 98 -0.11 -4.45 9.57
CA TYR A 98 0.92 -5.49 9.63
C TYR A 98 0.25 -6.83 9.44
N HIS A 99 0.42 -7.40 8.25
CA HIS A 99 0.00 -8.75 7.91
C HIS A 99 0.90 -9.74 8.65
N LEU A 100 0.32 -10.59 9.49
CA LEU A 100 1.02 -11.63 10.22
C LEU A 100 0.49 -13.01 9.80
N VAL A 101 1.39 -13.91 9.40
CA VAL A 101 1.05 -15.32 9.16
C VAL A 101 1.36 -16.12 10.42
N LEU A 102 0.31 -16.69 10.99
CA LEU A 102 0.38 -17.55 12.15
C LEU A 102 0.24 -19.00 11.72
N GLU A 103 1.06 -19.87 12.28
CA GLU A 103 1.08 -21.31 11.99
C GLU A 103 0.99 -22.11 13.29
N ASP A 104 0.15 -23.14 13.31
CA ASP A 104 0.06 -24.09 14.41
C ASP A 104 1.07 -25.25 14.25
N GLU A 105 1.16 -26.12 15.27
CA GLU A 105 2.08 -27.27 15.29
C GLU A 105 1.80 -28.29 14.17
N ASN A 106 0.61 -28.26 13.56
CA ASN A 106 0.20 -29.15 12.47
C ASN A 106 0.39 -28.52 11.08
N GLY A 107 0.95 -27.31 11.00
CA GLY A 107 1.11 -26.55 9.76
C GLY A 107 -0.17 -25.85 9.28
N GLY A 108 -1.23 -25.81 10.11
CA GLY A 108 -2.42 -25.01 9.84
C GLY A 108 -2.10 -23.52 9.96
N THR A 109 -2.57 -22.71 9.02
CA THR A 109 -2.27 -21.28 8.98
C THR A 109 -3.51 -20.39 9.13
N MET A 110 -3.30 -19.20 9.70
CA MET A 110 -4.30 -18.15 9.82
C MET A 110 -3.62 -16.78 9.82
N ILE A 111 -4.32 -15.75 9.35
CA ILE A 111 -3.83 -14.36 9.36
C ILE A 111 -4.24 -13.67 10.66
N ALA A 112 -3.38 -12.77 11.13
CA ALA A 112 -3.74 -11.74 12.07
C ALA A 112 -3.19 -10.40 11.58
N GLU A 113 -3.95 -9.32 11.74
CA GLU A 113 -3.55 -8.00 11.27
C GLU A 113 -3.52 -6.99 12.42
N ILE A 114 -2.38 -6.32 12.59
CA ILE A 114 -2.28 -5.18 13.51
C ILE A 114 -2.50 -3.90 12.68
N PRO A 115 -3.58 -3.14 12.90
CA PRO A 115 -3.82 -1.95 12.10
C PRO A 115 -2.80 -0.84 12.36
N ALA A 116 -2.65 0.08 11.41
CA ALA A 116 -1.93 1.31 11.71
C ALA A 116 -2.69 2.14 12.77
N PRO A 117 -2.06 2.57 13.87
CA PRO A 117 -2.74 3.32 14.93
C PRO A 117 -3.41 4.61 14.43
N ALA A 118 -2.81 5.28 13.44
CA ALA A 118 -3.36 6.47 12.79
C ALA A 118 -4.72 6.21 12.09
N CYS A 119 -4.99 4.98 11.67
CA CYS A 119 -6.25 4.60 11.04
C CYS A 119 -7.36 4.33 12.06
N SER A 120 -6.98 3.96 13.29
CA SER A 120 -7.91 3.62 14.37
C SER A 120 -8.44 4.82 15.19
N ALA A 121 -8.28 6.05 14.70
CA ALA A 121 -8.77 7.25 15.39
C ALA A 121 -10.27 7.15 15.70
N GLY A 122 -10.65 7.23 16.98
CA GLY A 122 -12.03 7.10 17.45
C GLY A 122 -12.52 5.67 17.64
N SER A 123 -11.66 4.66 17.42
CA SER A 123 -11.92 3.28 17.79
C SER A 123 -11.88 3.10 19.32
N PRO A 124 -12.76 2.30 19.93
CA PRO A 124 -12.70 1.99 21.35
C PRO A 124 -11.43 1.20 21.73
N VAL A 125 -10.72 0.64 20.75
CA VAL A 125 -9.50 -0.16 20.95
C VAL A 125 -8.23 0.50 20.39
N GLN A 126 -8.26 1.81 20.13
CA GLN A 126 -7.11 2.54 19.56
C GLN A 126 -5.83 2.38 20.40
N GLN A 127 -5.95 2.38 21.74
CA GLN A 127 -4.79 2.22 22.63
C GLN A 127 -4.20 0.81 22.57
N GLN A 128 -5.06 -0.21 22.44
CA GLN A 128 -4.67 -1.61 22.30
C GLN A 128 -3.95 -1.83 20.97
N ILE A 129 -4.48 -1.28 19.87
CA ILE A 129 -3.83 -1.31 18.54
C ILE A 129 -2.44 -0.65 18.61
N GLN A 130 -2.33 0.53 19.24
CA GLN A 130 -1.05 1.22 19.42
C GLN A 130 -0.07 0.39 20.25
N ALA A 131 -0.53 -0.23 21.33
CA ALA A 131 0.31 -1.08 22.18
C ALA A 131 0.79 -2.33 21.42
N ALA A 132 -0.09 -3.00 20.67
CA ALA A 132 0.27 -4.14 19.83
C ALA A 132 1.31 -3.75 18.76
N ARG A 133 1.13 -2.60 18.10
CA ARG A 133 2.09 -2.07 17.11
C ARG A 133 3.44 -1.78 17.77
N ASN A 134 3.46 -1.15 18.94
CA ASN A 134 4.70 -0.87 19.67
C ASN A 134 5.44 -2.16 20.09
N THR A 135 4.72 -3.16 20.60
CA THR A 135 5.31 -4.45 20.97
C THR A 135 5.90 -5.14 19.75
N PHE A 136 5.19 -5.12 18.62
CA PHE A 136 5.72 -5.65 17.36
C PHE A 136 7.00 -4.92 16.95
N ASP A 137 6.97 -3.59 16.86
CA ASP A 137 8.09 -2.77 16.37
C ASP A 137 9.31 -2.79 17.30
N ALA A 138 9.13 -3.16 18.57
CA ALA A 138 10.22 -3.38 19.52
C ALA A 138 10.97 -4.69 19.28
N THR A 139 10.32 -5.69 18.66
CA THR A 139 10.91 -7.01 18.41
C THR A 139 11.31 -7.22 16.95
N LEU A 140 10.46 -6.82 16.00
CA LEU A 140 10.63 -7.03 14.57
C LEU A 140 10.45 -5.73 13.79
N LYS A 141 11.13 -5.60 12.64
CA LYS A 141 11.03 -4.41 11.76
C LYS A 141 10.34 -4.77 10.46
N THR A 142 9.22 -4.10 10.16
CA THR A 142 8.43 -4.36 8.96
C THR A 142 8.90 -3.59 7.73
N THR A 143 8.81 -4.25 6.58
CA THR A 143 8.93 -3.66 5.25
C THR A 143 7.67 -4.00 4.43
N THR A 144 7.57 -3.47 3.22
CA THR A 144 6.48 -3.81 2.30
C THR A 144 6.68 -5.16 1.60
N LYS A 145 7.83 -5.81 1.79
CA LYS A 145 8.12 -7.14 1.28
C LYS A 145 7.78 -8.18 2.35
N MET A 146 7.34 -9.36 1.91
CA MET A 146 7.15 -10.49 2.82
C MET A 146 8.49 -10.87 3.46
N GLN A 147 8.50 -10.95 4.78
CA GLN A 147 9.64 -11.35 5.59
C GLN A 147 9.30 -12.66 6.29
N GLU A 148 10.28 -13.54 6.42
CA GLU A 148 10.16 -14.79 7.17
C GLU A 148 10.66 -14.60 8.59
N THR A 149 10.06 -15.35 9.52
CA THR A 149 10.50 -15.45 10.90
C THR A 149 10.06 -16.79 11.48
N ASP A 150 10.50 -17.07 12.69
CA ASP A 150 10.16 -18.30 13.40
C ASP A 150 10.12 -17.98 14.90
N VAL A 151 9.10 -17.23 15.30
CA VAL A 151 8.97 -16.77 16.68
C VAL A 151 7.63 -17.21 17.26
N PRO A 152 7.63 -17.92 18.39
CA PRO A 152 6.40 -18.24 19.10
C PRO A 152 5.74 -16.96 19.62
N VAL A 153 4.43 -16.84 19.42
CA VAL A 153 3.65 -15.67 19.79
C VAL A 153 2.33 -16.06 20.45
N VAL A 154 1.88 -15.20 21.37
CA VAL A 154 0.48 -15.18 21.82
C VAL A 154 -0.17 -13.94 21.23
N VAL A 155 -1.23 -14.15 20.46
CA VAL A 155 -1.97 -13.08 19.77
C VAL A 155 -3.38 -13.01 20.35
N THR A 156 -3.80 -11.82 20.75
CA THR A 156 -5.18 -11.53 21.17
C THR A 156 -5.80 -10.55 20.18
N GLY A 157 -6.97 -10.87 19.63
CA GLY A 157 -7.61 -10.05 18.60
C GLY A 157 -9.09 -10.37 18.44
N VAL A 158 -9.81 -9.54 17.69
CA VAL A 158 -11.23 -9.80 17.37
C VAL A 158 -11.31 -10.72 16.16
N GLY A 159 -12.15 -11.75 16.23
CA GLY A 159 -12.37 -12.62 15.07
C GLY A 159 -13.02 -11.85 13.92
N PHE A 160 -12.65 -12.15 12.69
CA PHE A 160 -13.20 -11.48 11.50
C PHE A 160 -13.12 -12.40 10.27
N PHE A 161 -14.18 -12.43 9.45
CA PHE A 161 -14.16 -13.17 8.20
C PHE A 161 -13.84 -12.22 7.04
N ASP A 162 -12.61 -12.30 6.53
CA ASP A 162 -12.17 -11.41 5.47
C ASP A 162 -12.70 -11.83 4.09
N ILE A 163 -12.81 -10.88 3.16
CA ILE A 163 -13.24 -11.15 1.80
C ILE A 163 -12.17 -12.04 1.12
N PRO A 164 -12.54 -13.12 0.40
CA PRO A 164 -11.53 -13.93 -0.27
C PRO A 164 -10.86 -13.11 -1.38
N HIS A 165 -9.55 -12.97 -1.29
CA HIS A 165 -8.73 -12.17 -2.20
C HIS A 165 -8.42 -12.86 -3.56
N GLY A 166 -9.34 -13.67 -4.06
CA GLY A 166 -9.18 -14.41 -5.33
C GLY A 166 -8.25 -15.63 -5.23
N GLY A 167 -7.84 -16.17 -6.39
CA GLY A 167 -7.35 -17.54 -6.53
C GLY A 167 -6.00 -17.89 -5.85
N ALA A 168 -5.20 -16.92 -5.42
CA ALA A 168 -3.97 -17.18 -4.65
C ALA A 168 -4.12 -16.90 -3.14
N GLY A 169 -5.20 -16.22 -2.73
CA GLY A 169 -5.39 -15.71 -1.37
C GLY A 169 -4.26 -14.77 -0.91
N GLN A 170 -4.38 -14.24 0.30
CA GLN A 170 -3.21 -13.71 0.99
C GLN A 170 -2.38 -14.89 1.54
N LEU A 171 -1.06 -14.72 1.64
CA LEU A 171 -0.19 -15.75 2.22
C LEU A 171 -0.65 -16.06 3.65
N GLY A 172 -0.87 -17.33 3.95
CA GLY A 172 -1.24 -17.78 5.30
C GLY A 172 -2.73 -17.62 5.66
N HIS A 173 -3.59 -17.25 4.71
CA HIS A 173 -5.03 -17.18 4.96
C HIS A 173 -5.60 -18.54 5.39
N ALA A 174 -6.54 -18.50 6.33
CA ALA A 174 -7.30 -19.68 6.72
C ALA A 174 -8.19 -20.18 5.56
N PRO A 175 -8.50 -21.49 5.48
CA PRO A 175 -9.41 -22.04 4.46
C PRO A 175 -10.80 -21.37 4.45
N ASN A 176 -11.30 -20.97 5.62
CA ASN A 176 -12.56 -20.23 5.79
C ASN A 176 -12.36 -18.70 5.78
N ASN A 177 -11.15 -18.21 5.53
CA ASN A 177 -10.71 -16.80 5.58
C ASN A 177 -11.02 -16.09 6.91
N ILE A 178 -11.08 -16.83 8.01
CA ILE A 178 -11.07 -16.19 9.32
C ILE A 178 -9.68 -15.59 9.60
N GLU A 179 -9.68 -14.42 10.21
CA GLU A 179 -8.49 -13.74 10.71
C GLU A 179 -8.76 -13.11 12.08
N LEU A 180 -7.69 -12.68 12.75
CA LEU A 180 -7.80 -11.74 13.86
C LEU A 180 -7.55 -10.32 13.37
N HIS A 181 -8.62 -9.53 13.24
CA HIS A 181 -8.56 -8.14 12.80
C HIS A 181 -9.59 -7.30 13.58
N PRO A 182 -9.15 -6.39 14.47
CA PRO A 182 -7.77 -6.02 14.74
C PRO A 182 -7.13 -6.92 15.81
N VAL A 183 -5.82 -7.07 15.72
CA VAL A 183 -4.99 -7.51 16.84
C VAL A 183 -4.98 -6.44 17.93
N LEU A 184 -5.32 -6.86 19.15
CA LEU A 184 -5.40 -6.02 20.35
C LEU A 184 -4.16 -6.17 21.23
N ALA A 185 -3.50 -7.33 21.20
CA ALA A 185 -2.24 -7.55 21.89
C ALA A 185 -1.44 -8.66 21.18
N ILE A 186 -0.11 -8.54 21.22
CA ILE A 186 0.83 -9.57 20.80
C ILE A 186 1.94 -9.68 21.84
N ALA A 187 2.33 -10.90 22.18
CA ALA A 187 3.48 -11.20 23.01
C ALA A 187 4.40 -12.18 22.28
N PHE A 188 5.70 -11.91 22.28
CA PHE A 188 6.72 -12.81 21.72
C PHE A 188 7.29 -13.68 22.84
N GLU A 189 7.32 -14.99 22.63
CA GLU A 189 7.76 -15.96 23.63
C GLU A 189 9.13 -16.53 23.29
N SER A 190 9.88 -16.92 24.33
CA SER A 190 11.24 -17.43 24.21
C SER A 190 11.32 -18.91 23.84
N ALA A 191 10.21 -19.64 23.87
CA ALA A 191 10.13 -21.08 23.65
C ALA A 191 8.92 -21.43 22.77
N PRO A 192 9.03 -22.45 21.89
CA PRO A 192 7.91 -22.94 21.08
C PRO A 192 6.72 -23.38 21.95
N PRO A 193 5.50 -23.37 21.39
CA PRO A 193 4.31 -23.77 22.14
C PRO A 193 4.51 -25.15 22.76
N SER A 194 4.14 -25.27 24.03
CA SER A 194 3.78 -26.56 24.63
C SER A 194 2.25 -26.64 24.60
N ALA A 195 1.71 -27.83 24.33
CA ALA A 195 0.29 -28.11 24.15
C ALA A 195 -0.63 -27.36 25.15
N PRO A 196 -1.88 -27.01 24.76
CA PRO A 196 -2.76 -26.19 25.59
C PRO A 196 -3.05 -26.86 26.94
N PRO A 197 -3.03 -26.15 28.07
CA PRO A 197 -3.71 -26.62 29.26
C PRO A 197 -5.21 -26.73 28.97
N THR A 198 -5.81 -27.81 29.45
CA THR A 198 -7.26 -28.08 29.43
C THR A 198 -8.06 -26.83 29.78
N PRO A 199 -9.19 -26.53 29.09
CA PRO A 199 -9.96 -25.32 29.33
C PRO A 199 -10.41 -25.29 30.78
N THR A 200 -9.84 -24.37 31.54
CA THR A 200 -10.33 -24.01 32.86
C THR A 200 -10.94 -22.62 32.69
N ASP A 201 -12.21 -22.48 33.07
CA ASP A 201 -12.90 -21.18 33.15
C ASP A 201 -12.18 -20.28 34.16
N GLU A 202 -11.07 -19.66 33.76
CA GLU A 202 -10.44 -18.59 34.53
C GLU A 202 -10.57 -17.28 33.77
N THR A 203 -11.42 -16.42 34.32
CA THR A 203 -11.53 -15.01 33.95
C THR A 203 -10.25 -14.30 34.34
N THR A 204 -9.23 -14.31 33.47
CA THR A 204 -8.04 -13.47 33.67
C THR A 204 -8.42 -12.02 33.35
N THR A 205 -8.76 -11.27 34.39
CA THR A 205 -8.98 -9.83 34.30
C THR A 205 -7.60 -9.17 34.17
N PHE A 206 -7.30 -8.56 33.03
CA PHE A 206 -6.13 -7.68 32.92
C PHE A 206 -6.33 -6.48 33.85
N ALA A 207 -5.42 -6.33 34.82
CA ALA A 207 -5.35 -5.14 35.67
C ALA A 207 -5.03 -3.90 34.82
N PRO A 208 -5.71 -2.76 35.06
CA PRO A 208 -5.39 -1.52 34.36
C PRO A 208 -4.00 -1.02 34.79
N PRO A 209 -3.27 -0.29 33.92
CA PRO A 209 -2.04 0.36 34.33
C PRO A 209 -2.34 1.40 35.41
N ALA A 210 -1.41 1.54 36.36
CA ALA A 210 -1.54 2.41 37.52
C ALA A 210 -1.99 3.83 37.15
N GLU A 211 -3.06 4.25 37.81
CA GLU A 211 -3.64 5.58 37.80
C GLU A 211 -2.62 6.62 38.30
N PRO A 212 -2.43 7.77 37.63
CA PRO A 212 -1.68 8.87 38.22
C PRO A 212 -2.49 9.49 39.36
N GLU A 213 -1.81 9.66 40.48
CA GLU A 213 -2.28 10.22 41.75
C GLU A 213 -3.21 11.43 41.57
N ALA A 214 -4.35 11.38 42.28
CA ALA A 214 -5.44 12.34 42.17
C ALA A 214 -5.01 13.79 42.51
N ALA A 215 -5.17 14.70 41.53
CA ALA A 215 -5.26 16.12 41.80
C ALA A 215 -6.68 16.48 42.26
N GLN A 216 -6.79 17.18 43.40
CA GLN A 216 -8.03 17.59 44.04
C GLN A 216 -8.98 18.42 43.13
N PRO A 217 -10.30 18.41 43.40
CA PRO A 217 -11.29 19.12 42.60
C PRO A 217 -11.20 20.64 42.80
N GLY A 218 -10.63 21.32 41.81
CA GLY A 218 -10.74 22.78 41.64
C GLY A 218 -11.92 23.14 40.74
N THR A 219 -12.88 23.87 41.31
CA THR A 219 -13.97 24.64 40.70
C THR A 219 -14.02 24.71 39.16
N ALA A 220 -15.13 24.23 38.59
CA ALA A 220 -15.49 24.41 37.19
C ALA A 220 -15.50 25.91 36.80
N ALA A 221 -14.53 26.32 36.00
CA ALA A 221 -14.54 27.62 35.34
C ALA A 221 -15.31 27.52 34.01
N ALA A 222 -16.16 28.53 33.77
CA ALA A 222 -16.90 28.75 32.53
C ALA A 222 -15.99 28.68 31.27
N PRO A 223 -16.52 28.34 30.08
CA PRO A 223 -15.71 28.09 28.90
C PRO A 223 -14.90 29.34 28.54
N ALA A 224 -13.58 29.21 28.62
CA ALA A 224 -12.65 30.28 28.26
C ALA A 224 -12.75 30.55 26.75
N ALA A 225 -12.79 31.84 26.39
CA ALA A 225 -12.71 32.29 25.01
C ALA A 225 -11.45 31.71 24.33
N ALA A 226 -11.59 31.35 23.05
CA ALA A 226 -10.54 30.71 22.27
C ALA A 226 -9.20 31.47 22.40
N PRO A 227 -8.08 30.77 22.65
CA PRO A 227 -6.79 31.43 22.84
C PRO A 227 -6.36 32.17 21.58
N ALA A 228 -5.72 33.32 21.75
CA ALA A 228 -5.17 34.10 20.64
C ALA A 228 -4.14 33.26 19.85
N PRO A 229 -4.08 33.41 18.52
CA PRO A 229 -3.17 32.63 17.68
C PRO A 229 -1.72 32.86 18.13
N THR A 230 -0.99 31.76 18.30
CA THR A 230 0.42 31.76 18.71
C THR A 230 1.29 32.35 17.59
N THR A 231 2.50 32.81 17.91
CA THR A 231 3.45 33.40 16.93
C THR A 231 3.69 32.53 15.67
N PRO A 232 3.75 31.18 15.76
CA PRO A 232 3.83 30.31 14.58
C PRO A 232 2.61 30.39 13.64
N ASP A 233 1.41 30.62 14.16
CA ASP A 233 0.18 30.72 13.35
C ASP A 233 0.18 31.99 12.49
N ARG A 234 0.60 33.13 13.07
CA ARG A 234 0.72 34.39 12.31
C ARG A 234 1.77 34.31 11.21
N LEU A 235 2.89 33.63 11.48
CA LEU A 235 3.95 33.44 10.49
C LEU A 235 3.48 32.53 9.34
N TYR A 236 2.76 31.45 9.65
CA TYR A 236 2.17 30.57 8.64
C TYR A 236 1.24 31.32 7.69
N TRP A 237 0.27 32.07 8.22
CA TRP A 237 -0.67 32.83 7.39
C TRP A 237 0.02 33.90 6.56
N THR A 238 1.08 34.53 7.08
CA THR A 238 1.89 35.48 6.30
C THR A 238 2.58 34.79 5.12
N VAL A 239 3.23 33.65 5.36
CA VAL A 239 3.89 32.86 4.30
C VAL A 239 2.88 32.33 3.29
N PHE A 240 1.71 31.88 3.75
CA PHE A 240 0.60 31.41 2.91
C PHE A 240 0.15 32.47 1.90
N TRP A 241 -0.10 33.71 2.36
CA TRP A 241 -0.55 34.79 1.49
C TRP A 241 0.55 35.23 0.50
N ILE A 242 1.81 35.27 0.94
CA ILE A 242 2.95 35.60 0.05
C ILE A 242 3.08 34.55 -1.05
N MET A 243 3.10 33.26 -0.71
CA MET A 243 3.19 32.17 -1.68
C MET A 243 2.00 32.18 -2.64
N THR A 244 0.77 32.32 -2.12
CA THR A 244 -0.43 32.40 -2.95
C THR A 244 -0.35 33.57 -3.93
N GLY A 245 0.08 34.75 -3.45
CA GLY A 245 0.27 35.94 -4.28
C GLY A 245 1.28 35.72 -5.40
N LEU A 246 2.44 35.12 -5.09
CA LEU A 246 3.48 34.81 -6.09
C LEU A 246 2.96 33.83 -7.16
N TYR A 247 2.22 32.79 -6.78
CA TYR A 247 1.62 31.85 -7.73
C TYR A 247 0.61 32.54 -8.66
N VAL A 248 -0.28 33.37 -8.09
CA VAL A 248 -1.29 34.09 -8.87
C VAL A 248 -0.64 35.10 -9.82
N ILE A 249 0.37 35.85 -9.36
CA ILE A 249 1.12 36.80 -10.18
C ILE A 249 1.85 36.07 -11.32
N SER A 250 2.50 34.94 -11.03
CA SER A 250 3.18 34.11 -12.03
C SER A 250 2.18 33.63 -13.10
N LEU A 251 1.05 33.04 -12.69
CA LEU A 251 0.03 32.53 -13.60
C LEU A 251 -0.55 33.64 -14.48
N LEU A 252 -0.94 34.77 -13.88
CA LEU A 252 -1.45 35.93 -14.62
C LEU A 252 -0.40 36.49 -15.56
N GLY A 253 0.86 36.58 -15.11
CA GLY A 253 1.99 37.02 -15.93
C GLY A 253 2.19 36.14 -17.16
N THR A 254 2.17 34.82 -17.00
CA THR A 254 2.25 33.86 -18.11
C THR A 254 1.07 34.02 -19.07
N VAL A 255 -0.16 34.11 -18.57
CA VAL A 255 -1.35 34.29 -19.42
C VAL A 255 -1.29 35.62 -20.19
N ILE A 256 -0.87 36.70 -19.54
CA ILE A 256 -0.70 38.02 -20.18
C ILE A 256 0.40 37.95 -21.24
N ALA A 257 1.54 37.32 -20.94
CA ALA A 257 2.62 37.15 -21.89
C ALA A 257 2.15 36.36 -23.12
N LEU A 258 1.53 35.19 -22.92
CA LEU A 258 0.98 34.36 -24.01
C LEU A 258 -0.04 35.11 -24.86
N ARG A 259 -0.94 35.88 -24.25
CA ARG A 259 -1.92 36.71 -24.97
C ARG A 259 -1.25 37.81 -25.80
N ARG A 260 -0.19 38.43 -25.29
CA ARG A 260 0.49 39.56 -25.95
C ARG A 260 1.44 39.11 -27.05
N THR A 261 2.10 37.96 -26.91
CA THR A 261 3.15 37.52 -27.84
C THR A 261 2.67 36.48 -28.86
N LEU A 262 1.67 35.67 -28.51
CA LEU A 262 1.24 34.50 -29.31
C LEU A 262 -0.25 34.52 -29.68
N ASP A 263 -0.95 35.65 -29.48
CA ASP A 263 -2.41 35.81 -29.62
C ASP A 263 -3.20 34.64 -28.99
N TRP A 264 -2.68 34.13 -27.87
CA TRP A 264 -3.15 32.87 -27.30
C TRP A 264 -4.53 33.03 -26.67
N ARG A 265 -5.42 32.08 -26.95
CA ARG A 265 -6.74 31.97 -26.30
C ARG A 265 -6.93 30.58 -25.73
N LEU A 266 -7.46 30.51 -24.52
CA LEU A 266 -7.77 29.24 -23.86
C LEU A 266 -8.71 28.37 -24.71
N GLY A 267 -9.69 28.99 -25.38
CA GLY A 267 -10.62 28.27 -26.26
C GLY A 267 -9.92 27.56 -27.42
N ASP A 268 -8.84 28.13 -27.95
CA ASP A 268 -8.07 27.53 -29.05
C ASP A 268 -7.14 26.42 -28.54
N ALA A 269 -6.62 26.55 -27.32
CA ALA A 269 -5.85 25.49 -26.66
C ALA A 269 -6.69 24.24 -26.34
N LEU A 270 -8.00 24.41 -26.10
CA LEU A 270 -8.96 23.34 -25.81
C LEU A 270 -9.61 22.74 -27.07
N ARG A 271 -9.23 23.20 -28.26
CA ARG A 271 -9.72 22.67 -29.54
C ARG A 271 -8.80 21.60 -30.10
N GLU A 272 -9.39 20.71 -30.89
CA GLU A 272 -8.73 19.68 -31.68
C GLU A 272 -9.35 19.72 -33.07
N ASP A 273 -8.52 19.86 -34.11
CA ASP A 273 -8.94 20.01 -35.51
C ASP A 273 -10.01 21.11 -35.73
N GLY A 274 -9.86 22.23 -35.02
CA GLY A 274 -10.77 23.38 -35.09
C GLY A 274 -12.10 23.20 -34.36
N LYS A 275 -12.35 22.06 -33.70
CA LYS A 275 -13.57 21.78 -32.93
C LYS A 275 -13.28 21.70 -31.42
N PRO A 276 -14.24 22.04 -30.54
CA PRO A 276 -14.08 21.85 -29.10
C PRO A 276 -13.77 20.39 -28.78
N SER A 277 -12.76 20.13 -27.96
CA SER A 277 -12.33 18.78 -27.61
C SER A 277 -12.63 18.46 -26.14
N THR A 278 -13.47 17.44 -25.93
CA THR A 278 -13.82 16.95 -24.59
C THR A 278 -12.61 16.35 -23.88
N SER A 279 -11.70 15.70 -24.62
CA SER A 279 -10.48 15.11 -24.04
C SER A 279 -9.54 16.20 -23.51
N ARG A 280 -9.34 17.28 -24.28
CA ARG A 280 -8.52 18.42 -23.87
C ARG A 280 -9.11 19.19 -22.70
N LEU A 281 -10.44 19.30 -22.65
CA LEU A 281 -11.14 19.86 -21.51
C LEU A 281 -10.93 19.01 -20.24
N ILE A 282 -11.10 17.70 -20.33
CA ILE A 282 -10.87 16.78 -19.21
C ILE A 282 -9.41 16.85 -18.73
N ALA A 283 -8.45 16.87 -19.66
CA ALA A 283 -7.03 17.02 -19.32
C ALA A 283 -6.74 18.36 -18.63
N PHE A 284 -7.34 19.45 -19.10
CA PHE A 284 -7.21 20.78 -18.47
C PHE A 284 -7.80 20.80 -17.05
N LEU A 285 -8.99 20.21 -16.85
CA LEU A 285 -9.59 20.10 -15.52
C LEU A 285 -8.75 19.21 -14.59
N GLY A 286 -8.22 18.10 -15.11
CA GLY A 286 -7.29 17.24 -14.38
C GLY A 286 -6.02 17.97 -13.95
N LEU A 287 -5.46 18.82 -14.83
CA LEU A 287 -4.32 19.68 -14.49
C LEU A 287 -4.65 20.66 -13.35
N LEU A 288 -5.85 21.26 -13.35
CA LEU A 288 -6.27 22.16 -12.27
C LEU A 288 -6.40 21.43 -10.93
N VAL A 289 -7.00 20.23 -10.93
CA VAL A 289 -7.11 19.40 -9.73
C VAL A 289 -5.73 19.02 -9.20
N LEU A 290 -4.83 18.57 -10.08
CA LEU A 290 -3.45 18.29 -9.71
C LEU A 290 -2.74 19.52 -9.15
N MET A 291 -2.88 20.68 -9.79
CA MET A 291 -2.28 21.92 -9.29
C MET A 291 -2.73 22.25 -7.86
N VAL A 292 -4.04 22.12 -7.57
CA VAL A 292 -4.59 22.33 -6.23
C VAL A 292 -3.99 21.36 -5.22
N ILE A 293 -3.87 20.08 -5.58
CA ILE A 293 -3.30 19.06 -4.69
C ILE A 293 -1.82 19.35 -4.39
N TYR A 294 -1.02 19.66 -5.41
CA TYR A 294 0.40 19.95 -5.25
C TYR A 294 0.66 21.21 -4.41
N VAL A 295 -0.09 22.28 -4.68
CA VAL A 295 -0.02 23.53 -3.91
C VAL A 295 -0.48 23.28 -2.46
N GLY A 296 -1.54 22.51 -2.27
CA GLY A 296 -2.05 22.12 -0.95
C GLY A 296 -1.01 21.35 -0.12
N ILE A 297 -0.32 20.39 -0.73
CA ILE A 297 0.77 19.64 -0.08
C ILE A 297 1.91 20.60 0.31
N GLY A 298 2.25 21.56 -0.55
CA GLY A 298 3.22 22.62 -0.23
C GLY A 298 2.83 23.43 1.01
N TYR A 299 1.56 23.83 1.13
CA TYR A 299 1.07 24.55 2.31
C TYR A 299 1.08 23.70 3.58
N VAL A 300 0.72 22.42 3.48
CA VAL A 300 0.80 21.50 4.62
C VAL A 300 2.25 21.30 5.06
N ALA A 301 3.20 21.19 4.13
CA ALA A 301 4.62 21.08 4.44
C ALA A 301 5.15 22.32 5.17
N VAL A 302 4.82 23.53 4.70
CA VAL A 302 5.19 24.79 5.36
C VAL A 302 4.58 24.89 6.75
N TRP A 303 3.28 24.58 6.89
CA TRP A 303 2.61 24.56 8.19
C TRP A 303 3.32 23.62 9.16
N ARG A 304 3.71 22.42 8.70
CA ARG A 304 4.41 21.43 9.50
C ARG A 304 5.78 21.92 9.95
N VAL A 305 6.59 22.46 9.04
CA VAL A 305 7.91 23.03 9.38
C VAL A 305 7.78 24.13 10.43
N LEU A 306 6.83 25.06 10.27
CA LEU A 306 6.62 26.16 11.20
C LEU A 306 6.10 25.73 12.58
N ASN A 307 5.46 24.56 12.66
CA ASN A 307 4.96 23.96 13.91
C ASN A 307 5.89 22.86 14.45
N ASN A 308 7.15 22.80 13.99
CA ASN A 308 8.14 21.78 14.36
C ASN A 308 7.62 20.34 14.18
N GLN A 309 6.79 20.12 13.17
CA GLN A 309 6.28 18.81 12.78
C GLN A 309 7.12 18.23 11.63
N PRO A 310 7.30 16.90 11.57
CA PRO A 310 8.03 16.26 10.48
C PRO A 310 7.30 16.44 9.15
N VAL A 311 8.04 16.79 8.09
CA VAL A 311 7.52 16.86 6.72
C VAL A 311 7.40 15.42 6.19
N PRO A 312 6.21 14.99 5.73
CA PRO A 312 6.02 13.64 5.22
C PRO A 312 6.87 13.41 3.96
N ASP A 313 7.32 12.17 3.74
CA ASP A 313 8.00 11.80 2.50
C ASP A 313 7.01 11.85 1.33
N ILE A 314 7.03 12.98 0.62
CA ILE A 314 6.23 13.22 -0.57
C ILE A 314 6.98 12.82 -1.84
N SER A 315 8.21 12.28 -1.77
CA SER A 315 9.01 11.97 -2.96
C SER A 315 8.28 11.01 -3.91
N SER A 316 7.65 9.96 -3.37
CA SER A 316 6.84 9.02 -4.13
C SER A 316 5.59 9.67 -4.73
N PHE A 317 4.96 10.61 -4.02
CA PHE A 317 3.83 11.38 -4.54
C PHE A 317 4.27 12.33 -5.67
N LEU A 318 5.34 13.09 -5.45
CA LEU A 318 5.91 14.02 -6.43
C LEU A 318 6.40 13.27 -7.68
N LEU A 319 7.08 12.13 -7.50
CA LEU A 319 7.59 11.27 -8.55
C LEU A 319 6.45 10.57 -9.31
N SER A 320 5.42 10.08 -8.61
CA SER A 320 4.25 9.45 -9.25
C SER A 320 3.46 10.46 -10.08
N GLY A 321 3.22 11.67 -9.60
CA GLY A 321 2.52 12.67 -10.43
C GLY A 321 3.37 13.22 -11.58
N LEU A 322 4.72 13.13 -11.54
CA LEU A 322 5.54 13.32 -12.74
C LEU A 322 5.29 12.24 -13.81
N THR A 323 4.92 11.02 -13.43
CA THR A 323 4.58 9.96 -14.40
C THR A 323 3.27 10.22 -15.14
N VAL A 324 2.34 10.98 -14.55
CA VAL A 324 1.10 11.40 -15.23
C VAL A 324 1.40 12.32 -16.42
N PHE A 325 2.51 13.06 -16.37
CA PHE A 325 2.99 13.89 -17.47
C PHE A 325 4.02 13.19 -18.36
N ALA A 326 4.53 12.02 -17.98
CA ALA A 326 5.52 11.29 -18.75
C ALA A 326 5.07 10.98 -20.20
N PRO A 327 3.80 10.61 -20.47
CA PRO A 327 3.31 10.46 -21.84
C PRO A 327 3.36 11.77 -22.65
N TYR A 328 3.08 12.91 -22.01
CA TYR A 328 3.12 14.22 -22.65
C TYR A 328 4.56 14.68 -22.93
N ILE A 329 5.46 14.51 -21.96
CA ILE A 329 6.89 14.81 -22.09
C ILE A 329 7.51 13.92 -23.17
N ALA A 330 7.20 12.62 -23.19
CA ALA A 330 7.66 11.71 -24.24
C ALA A 330 7.17 12.15 -25.63
N ASN A 331 5.94 12.66 -25.73
CA ASN A 331 5.40 13.17 -27.00
C ASN A 331 6.05 14.49 -27.43
N GLN A 332 6.32 15.41 -26.49
CA GLN A 332 7.05 16.66 -26.73
C GLN A 332 8.51 16.40 -27.17
N VAL A 333 9.21 15.46 -26.51
CA VAL A 333 10.57 15.04 -26.88
C VAL A 333 10.57 14.40 -28.26
N LYS A 334 9.58 13.55 -28.58
CA LYS A 334 9.40 12.99 -29.91
C LYS A 334 9.21 14.08 -30.98
N GLN A 335 8.42 15.11 -30.70
CA GLN A 335 8.21 16.24 -31.62
C GLN A 335 9.46 17.12 -31.77
N MET A 336 10.25 17.32 -30.71
CA MET A 336 11.53 18.03 -30.79
C MET A 336 12.59 17.24 -31.57
N VAL A 337 12.65 15.92 -31.41
CA VAL A 337 13.55 15.04 -32.18
C VAL A 337 13.13 14.98 -33.66
N GLN A 338 11.83 14.97 -33.94
CA GLN A 338 11.31 14.98 -35.32
C GLN A 338 11.44 16.37 -35.99
N GLY A 339 11.29 17.45 -35.22
CA GLY A 339 11.49 18.83 -35.69
C GLY A 339 12.96 19.20 -35.88
N ALA A 340 13.87 18.67 -35.06
CA ALA A 340 15.32 18.81 -35.27
C ALA A 340 15.83 18.01 -36.49
N ALA A 341 15.08 16.97 -36.91
CA ALA A 341 15.40 16.15 -38.07
C ALA A 341 14.83 16.69 -39.40
N SER A 342 14.15 17.84 -39.40
CA SER A 342 13.54 18.41 -40.62
C SER A 342 13.92 19.87 -40.87
N SER A 343 14.98 20.06 -41.66
CA SER A 343 15.21 21.24 -42.51
C SER A 343 15.42 20.76 -43.96
N PRO A 344 15.02 21.53 -44.99
CA PRO A 344 14.23 20.98 -46.09
C PRO A 344 15.09 20.45 -47.24
N ALA A 345 14.73 19.27 -47.75
CA ALA A 345 15.11 18.87 -49.10
C ALA A 345 13.98 18.08 -49.76
N ALA A 346 13.41 18.74 -50.78
CA ALA A 346 12.86 18.21 -52.02
C ALA A 346 12.02 16.91 -51.97
N GLY A 347 10.72 17.09 -52.23
CA GLY A 347 10.04 16.45 -53.36
C GLY A 347 10.13 14.94 -53.47
N GLY A 348 9.17 14.26 -52.83
CA GLY A 348 8.85 12.87 -53.11
C GLY A 348 7.62 12.47 -52.33
N SER A 349 6.50 12.22 -53.01
CA SER A 349 5.26 11.75 -52.43
C SER A 349 5.48 10.46 -51.64
N ALA A 350 5.45 10.55 -50.31
CA ALA A 350 5.55 9.39 -49.42
C ALA A 350 4.24 8.58 -49.46
N PRO A 351 4.31 7.22 -49.45
CA PRO A 351 3.14 6.37 -49.37
C PRO A 351 2.44 6.56 -48.01
N PRO A 352 1.13 6.23 -47.90
CA PRO A 352 0.30 6.60 -46.76
C PRO A 352 0.87 6.06 -45.43
N PRO A 353 0.70 6.79 -44.31
CA PRO A 353 1.30 6.43 -43.03
C PRO A 353 0.75 5.08 -42.54
N THR A 354 1.66 4.15 -42.31
CA THR A 354 1.38 2.88 -41.64
C THR A 354 0.79 3.18 -40.25
N PRO A 355 -0.31 2.53 -39.84
CA PRO A 355 -0.94 2.80 -38.55
C PRO A 355 0.06 2.59 -37.40
N ALA A 356 0.07 3.54 -36.45
CA ALA A 356 0.95 3.52 -35.29
C ALA A 356 0.76 2.22 -34.51
N LYS A 357 1.84 1.43 -34.40
CA LYS A 357 1.83 0.11 -33.80
C LYS A 357 1.69 0.23 -32.27
N VAL A 358 0.67 -0.41 -31.71
CA VAL A 358 0.37 -0.41 -30.26
C VAL A 358 1.33 -1.40 -29.57
N PRO A 359 2.05 -1.00 -28.50
CA PRO A 359 2.93 -1.91 -27.78
C PRO A 359 2.14 -3.05 -27.11
N PRO A 360 2.70 -4.27 -27.04
CA PRO A 360 2.02 -5.40 -26.44
C PRO A 360 1.86 -5.19 -24.93
N LYS A 361 0.74 -5.64 -24.36
CA LYS A 361 0.48 -5.64 -22.92
C LYS A 361 -0.27 -6.91 -22.54
N VAL A 362 0.20 -7.61 -21.51
CA VAL A 362 -0.52 -8.73 -20.91
C VAL A 362 -1.47 -8.21 -19.83
N ILE A 363 -2.68 -8.73 -19.82
CA ILE A 363 -3.72 -8.46 -18.82
C ILE A 363 -3.90 -9.66 -17.91
N SER A 364 -3.90 -10.89 -18.45
CA SER A 364 -4.06 -12.11 -17.66
C SER A 364 -3.49 -13.36 -18.35
N VAL A 365 -3.25 -14.41 -17.57
CA VAL A 365 -2.85 -15.75 -18.03
C VAL A 365 -3.80 -16.78 -17.39
N THR A 366 -4.46 -17.60 -18.21
CA THR A 366 -5.51 -18.55 -17.77
C THR A 366 -5.25 -19.95 -18.33
N PRO A 367 -5.23 -21.02 -17.52
CA PRO A 367 -5.33 -21.00 -16.07
C PRO A 367 -4.10 -20.32 -15.44
N ASN A 368 -4.29 -19.70 -14.29
CA ASN A 368 -3.22 -19.03 -13.54
C ASN A 368 -2.37 -20.01 -12.71
N SER A 369 -2.73 -21.31 -12.72
CA SER A 369 -1.98 -22.41 -12.13
C SER A 369 -2.03 -23.63 -13.06
N VAL A 370 -0.91 -24.33 -13.22
CA VAL A 370 -0.80 -25.55 -14.03
C VAL A 370 -0.11 -26.66 -13.26
N SER A 371 -0.50 -27.91 -13.53
CA SER A 371 0.19 -29.08 -12.97
C SER A 371 1.48 -29.36 -13.75
N PRO A 372 2.58 -29.70 -13.07
CA PRO A 372 3.82 -30.09 -13.72
C PRO A 372 3.65 -31.40 -14.51
N ALA A 373 4.50 -31.62 -15.51
CA ALA A 373 4.53 -32.82 -16.35
C ALA A 373 3.24 -33.16 -17.13
N VAL A 374 2.23 -32.28 -17.12
CA VAL A 374 0.99 -32.42 -17.90
C VAL A 374 0.92 -31.32 -18.95
N SER A 375 0.64 -31.71 -20.20
CA SER A 375 0.40 -30.74 -21.27
C SER A 375 -0.90 -29.98 -21.01
N THR A 376 -0.80 -28.67 -20.85
CA THR A 376 -1.92 -27.80 -20.48
C THR A 376 -2.07 -26.68 -21.48
N GLN A 377 -3.32 -26.38 -21.87
CA GLN A 377 -3.61 -25.17 -22.64
C GLN A 377 -3.62 -23.94 -21.74
N VAL A 378 -2.82 -22.95 -22.10
CA VAL A 378 -2.70 -21.67 -21.41
C VAL A 378 -3.04 -20.54 -22.38
N THR A 379 -3.94 -19.67 -21.95
CA THR A 379 -4.43 -18.52 -22.70
C THR A 379 -3.89 -17.24 -22.06
N VAL A 380 -3.08 -16.49 -22.81
CA VAL A 380 -2.60 -15.16 -22.43
C VAL A 380 -3.53 -14.13 -23.06
N THR A 381 -4.22 -13.33 -22.24
CA THR A 381 -5.11 -12.25 -22.69
C THR A 381 -4.41 -10.91 -22.53
N GLY A 382 -4.58 -10.02 -23.50
CA GLY A 382 -3.86 -8.74 -23.56
C GLY A 382 -4.30 -7.84 -24.70
N SER A 383 -3.38 -6.99 -25.16
CA SER A 383 -3.58 -6.09 -26.30
C SER A 383 -2.26 -5.87 -27.03
N GLY A 384 -2.30 -5.59 -28.34
CA GLY A 384 -1.11 -5.23 -29.11
C GLY A 384 -0.21 -6.42 -29.48
N PHE A 385 -0.74 -7.65 -29.42
CA PHE A 385 0.01 -8.82 -29.86
C PHE A 385 0.07 -8.89 -31.39
N ASP A 386 1.27 -9.11 -31.91
CA ASP A 386 1.48 -9.33 -33.34
C ASP A 386 1.22 -10.82 -33.67
N PRO A 387 0.54 -11.17 -34.78
CA PRO A 387 0.36 -12.56 -35.20
C PRO A 387 1.65 -13.37 -35.36
N LYS A 388 2.81 -12.70 -35.43
CA LYS A 388 4.15 -13.30 -35.49
C LYS A 388 4.94 -13.17 -34.19
N ALA A 389 4.30 -12.84 -33.07
CA ALA A 389 4.97 -12.76 -31.77
C ALA A 389 5.55 -14.10 -31.34
N SER A 390 6.71 -14.07 -30.69
CA SER A 390 7.31 -15.24 -30.04
C SER A 390 6.99 -15.24 -28.55
N VAL A 391 6.94 -16.44 -27.96
CA VAL A 391 6.73 -16.62 -26.52
C VAL A 391 7.80 -17.53 -25.95
N VAL A 392 8.43 -17.14 -24.84
CA VAL A 392 9.37 -17.96 -24.05
C VAL A 392 8.91 -17.97 -22.61
N ILE A 393 8.88 -19.14 -21.97
CA ILE A 393 8.54 -19.28 -20.55
C ILE A 393 9.83 -19.41 -19.73
N THR A 394 10.10 -18.46 -18.86
CA THR A 394 11.20 -18.54 -17.89
C THR A 394 10.74 -19.28 -16.64
N THR A 395 11.54 -20.23 -16.18
CA THR A 395 11.34 -20.97 -14.92
C THR A 395 12.56 -20.75 -14.02
N PRO A 396 12.55 -21.17 -12.73
CA PRO A 396 13.76 -21.21 -11.91
C PRO A 396 14.87 -22.11 -12.49
N GLY A 397 14.51 -23.05 -13.36
CA GLY A 397 15.43 -23.91 -14.10
C GLY A 397 15.63 -23.43 -15.54
N ALA A 398 15.58 -24.38 -16.49
CA ALA A 398 15.72 -24.05 -17.90
C ALA A 398 14.47 -23.34 -18.46
N PRO A 399 14.63 -22.38 -19.39
CA PRO A 399 13.51 -21.82 -20.14
C PRO A 399 12.79 -22.88 -20.97
N VAL A 400 11.47 -22.73 -21.10
CA VAL A 400 10.60 -23.62 -21.88
C VAL A 400 10.00 -22.84 -23.05
N THR A 401 10.10 -23.40 -24.25
CA THR A 401 9.42 -22.84 -25.43
C THR A 401 8.07 -23.54 -25.61
N PRO A 402 6.94 -22.82 -25.49
CA PRO A 402 5.61 -23.40 -25.63
C PRO A 402 5.27 -23.63 -27.12
N SER A 403 4.31 -24.52 -27.36
CA SER A 403 3.69 -24.65 -28.68
C SER A 403 2.58 -23.60 -28.82
N ILE A 404 2.77 -22.63 -29.71
CA ILE A 404 1.75 -21.60 -29.97
C ILE A 404 0.66 -22.19 -30.85
N THR A 405 -0.58 -22.20 -30.36
CA THR A 405 -1.73 -22.79 -31.05
C THR A 405 -2.54 -21.73 -31.82
N ALA A 406 -2.61 -20.50 -31.29
CA ALA A 406 -3.24 -19.37 -31.97
C ALA A 406 -2.69 -18.03 -31.43
N ILE A 407 -2.63 -17.00 -32.29
CA ILE A 407 -2.35 -15.61 -31.89
C ILE A 407 -3.38 -14.69 -32.55
N SER A 408 -3.92 -13.77 -31.77
CA SER A 408 -4.73 -12.62 -32.20
C SER A 408 -4.20 -11.35 -31.52
N GLN A 409 -4.70 -10.17 -31.92
CA GLN A 409 -4.26 -8.90 -31.32
C GLN A 409 -4.47 -8.80 -29.80
N ASN A 410 -5.39 -9.60 -29.25
CA ASN A 410 -5.80 -9.52 -27.84
C ASN A 410 -5.60 -10.83 -27.07
N GLN A 411 -5.17 -11.91 -27.73
CA GLN A 411 -5.06 -13.21 -27.10
C GLN A 411 -4.02 -14.10 -27.77
N ILE A 412 -3.23 -14.82 -26.98
CA ILE A 412 -2.32 -15.88 -27.42
C ILE A 412 -2.71 -17.19 -26.71
N GLN A 413 -2.89 -18.26 -27.48
CA GLN A 413 -3.15 -19.61 -26.95
C GLN A 413 -1.89 -20.46 -27.08
N LEU A 414 -1.48 -21.05 -25.97
CA LEU A 414 -0.26 -21.81 -25.80
C LEU A 414 -0.62 -23.23 -25.34
N SER A 415 0.14 -24.21 -25.79
CA SER A 415 0.18 -25.56 -25.23
C SER A 415 1.57 -25.78 -24.65
N LEU A 416 1.65 -26.06 -23.36
CA LEU A 416 2.91 -26.14 -22.63
C LEU A 416 2.90 -27.26 -21.58
N THR A 417 4.07 -27.88 -21.40
CA THR A 417 4.32 -28.88 -20.36
C THR A 417 5.42 -28.34 -19.46
N MET A 418 5.12 -28.15 -18.17
CA MET A 418 6.06 -27.52 -17.23
C MET A 418 6.93 -28.56 -16.51
N PRO A 419 8.21 -28.25 -16.25
CA PRO A 419 9.08 -29.15 -15.51
C PRO A 419 8.60 -29.33 -14.07
N ALA A 420 8.77 -30.54 -13.55
CA ALA A 420 8.52 -30.86 -12.15
C ALA A 420 9.54 -30.17 -11.24
N SER A 421 9.10 -29.84 -10.02
CA SER A 421 9.90 -29.25 -8.95
C SER A 421 9.41 -29.78 -7.61
N THR A 422 10.32 -29.88 -6.64
CA THR A 422 10.04 -30.32 -5.27
C THR A 422 9.10 -29.37 -4.50
N GLY A 423 8.90 -28.16 -5.03
CA GLY A 423 7.93 -27.20 -4.51
C GLY A 423 7.31 -26.37 -5.65
N PRO A 424 6.17 -25.72 -5.40
CA PRO A 424 5.52 -24.86 -6.38
C PRO A 424 6.44 -23.69 -6.77
N TYR A 425 6.37 -23.25 -8.01
CA TYR A 425 7.16 -22.12 -8.51
C TYR A 425 6.37 -21.24 -9.47
N ILE A 426 6.87 -20.02 -9.69
CA ILE A 426 6.31 -19.07 -10.65
C ILE A 426 7.04 -19.18 -11.98
N ALA A 427 6.27 -19.32 -13.06
CA ALA A 427 6.76 -19.24 -14.43
C ALA A 427 6.35 -17.91 -15.06
N VAL A 428 7.24 -17.34 -15.87
CA VAL A 428 7.02 -16.03 -16.52
C VAL A 428 7.01 -16.23 -18.04
N ALA A 429 5.88 -15.92 -18.67
CA ALA A 429 5.76 -15.83 -20.12
C ALA A 429 6.29 -14.48 -20.60
N HIS A 430 7.34 -14.51 -21.41
CA HIS A 430 7.89 -13.37 -22.14
C HIS A 430 7.36 -13.41 -23.57
N ILE A 431 6.63 -12.37 -23.97
CA ILE A 431 6.10 -12.20 -25.32
C ILE A 431 6.90 -11.11 -26.03
N THR A 432 7.42 -11.42 -27.21
CA THR A 432 8.20 -10.48 -28.03
C THR A 432 7.57 -10.38 -29.41
N ASN A 433 7.11 -9.18 -29.78
CA ASN A 433 6.65 -8.88 -31.13
C ASN A 433 7.85 -8.78 -32.10
N PRO A 434 7.65 -8.95 -33.42
CA PRO A 434 8.73 -8.88 -34.42
C PRO A 434 9.47 -7.53 -34.51
N ASP A 435 8.89 -6.48 -33.95
CA ASP A 435 9.49 -5.15 -33.85
C ASP A 435 10.34 -4.96 -32.58
N GLY A 436 10.46 -6.00 -31.75
CA GLY A 436 11.20 -5.98 -30.49
C GLY A 436 10.40 -5.44 -29.30
N ALA A 437 9.10 -5.14 -29.44
CA ALA A 437 8.28 -4.73 -28.32
C ALA A 437 7.91 -5.95 -27.43
N GLU A 438 8.01 -5.79 -26.11
CA GLU A 438 7.90 -6.90 -25.15
C GLU A 438 6.76 -6.72 -24.15
N ALA A 439 6.21 -7.83 -23.69
CA ALA A 439 5.26 -7.89 -22.59
C ALA A 439 5.46 -9.18 -21.77
N THR A 440 5.12 -9.14 -20.47
CA THR A 440 5.26 -10.30 -19.58
C THR A 440 3.98 -10.63 -18.82
N GLY A 441 3.76 -11.92 -18.56
CA GLY A 441 2.70 -12.42 -17.69
C GLY A 441 3.18 -13.63 -16.91
N SER A 442 2.62 -13.90 -15.73
CA SER A 442 3.06 -14.98 -14.85
C SER A 442 1.94 -15.92 -14.45
N PHE A 443 2.29 -17.18 -14.21
CA PHE A 443 1.39 -18.21 -13.69
C PHE A 443 2.16 -19.18 -12.79
N GLN A 444 1.44 -19.86 -11.90
CA GLN A 444 2.03 -20.82 -10.95
C GLN A 444 2.12 -22.21 -11.57
N VAL A 445 3.18 -22.95 -11.22
CA VAL A 445 3.29 -24.38 -11.47
C VAL A 445 3.24 -25.08 -10.12
N ALA A 446 2.34 -26.06 -9.98
CA ALA A 446 2.24 -26.85 -8.76
C ALA A 446 3.54 -27.65 -8.51
N GLY A 447 3.85 -27.94 -7.24
CA GLY A 447 4.88 -28.93 -6.90
C GLY A 447 4.41 -30.35 -7.24
N THR A 448 5.35 -31.26 -7.47
CA THR A 448 5.06 -32.71 -7.62
C THR A 448 5.03 -33.44 -6.30
#